data_AF-A0A8T6WLG5-F1
#
_entry.id   AF-A0A8T6WLG5-F1
#
_cell.length_a   1.000
_cell.length_b   1.000
_cell.length_c   1.000
_cell.angle_alpha   90.00
_cell.angle_beta   90.00
_cell.angle_gamma   90.00
#
_symmetry.space_group_name_H-M   'P 1'
#
loop_
_entity.id
_entity.type
_entity.pdbx_description
1 polymer ?
#
loop_
_entity_poly.entity_id
_entity_poly.type
_entity_poly.pdbx_seq_one_letter_code
_entity_poly.pdbx_strand_id
1 'polypeptide(L)'
;GIEHVNPIDIKQMVGRAGRVGLDPRGDAYVLIAQHEAHKERPRIANIPEIRSCLEEFRALAFHVIAQVGEGGAKNVDDLYAWYSRSYAAYLGQTFSREDWQLLVDN
;
A
#
# COMPACT_ATOMS: atom_id res chain seq x y z
N GLY A 1 -19.37 4.48 4.79
CA GLY A 1 -19.11 3.95 6.14
C GLY A 1 -19.89 2.68 6.38
N ILE A 2 -19.46 1.58 5.78
CA ILE A 2 -19.95 0.20 5.99
C ILE A 2 -18.76 -0.80 5.95
N GLU A 3 -17.54 -0.33 5.63
CA GLU A 3 -16.37 -1.18 5.47
C GLU A 3 -15.60 -1.35 6.79
N HIS A 4 -14.90 -2.48 6.91
CA HIS A 4 -14.06 -2.76 8.06
C HIS A 4 -12.92 -1.73 8.15
N VAL A 5 -12.64 -1.26 9.37
CA VAL A 5 -11.49 -0.38 9.61
C VAL A 5 -10.19 -1.13 9.29
N ASN A 6 -9.27 -0.46 8.59
CA ASN A 6 -7.97 -1.00 8.23
C ASN A 6 -7.18 -1.38 9.51
N PRO A 7 -6.53 -2.56 9.59
CA PRO A 7 -5.73 -2.94 10.75
C PRO A 7 -4.64 -1.93 11.12
N ILE A 8 -4.05 -1.24 10.14
CA ILE A 8 -3.04 -0.21 10.37
C ILE A 8 -3.64 0.98 11.13
N ASP A 9 -4.84 1.41 10.76
CA ASP A 9 -5.54 2.50 11.45
C ASP A 9 -5.90 2.11 12.88
N ILE A 10 -6.35 0.86 13.09
CA ILE A 10 -6.60 0.34 14.44
C ILE A 10 -5.33 0.38 15.28
N LYS A 11 -4.18 -0.01 14.71
CA LYS A 11 -2.89 0.06 15.39
C LYS A 11 -2.47 1.50 15.70
N GLN A 12 -2.72 2.45 14.80
CA GLN A 12 -2.47 3.87 15.05
C GLN A 12 -3.34 4.40 16.20
N MET A 13 -4.61 4.01 16.26
CA MET A 13 -5.51 4.38 17.36
C MET A 13 -5.05 3.76 18.70
N VAL A 14 -4.73 2.47 18.70
CA VAL A 14 -4.20 1.75 19.89
C VAL A 14 -2.88 2.36 20.36
N GLY A 15 -2.01 2.80 19.44
CA GLY A 15 -0.74 3.45 19.77
C GLY A 15 -0.87 4.78 20.52
N ARG A 16 -2.08 5.35 20.61
CA ARG A 16 -2.36 6.54 21.45
C ARG A 16 -2.67 6.19 22.90
N ALA A 17 -2.86 4.91 23.24
CA ALA A 17 -3.14 4.49 24.60
C ALA A 17 -1.87 4.53 25.47
N GLY A 18 -1.91 5.38 26.50
CA GLY A 18 -0.82 5.55 27.46
C GLY A 18 0.17 6.65 27.08
N ARG A 19 0.61 7.42 28.08
CA ARG A 19 1.57 8.51 27.92
C ARG A 19 2.94 8.09 28.43
N VAL A 20 3.93 8.17 27.54
CA VAL A 20 5.33 7.85 27.85
C VAL A 20 5.80 8.67 29.06
N GLY A 21 6.24 8.00 30.12
CA GLY A 21 6.78 8.62 31.33
C GLY A 21 5.75 9.11 32.35
N LEU A 22 4.44 9.01 32.07
CA LEU A 22 3.38 9.42 33.01
C LEU A 22 2.54 8.23 33.46
N ASP A 23 2.07 7.42 32.52
CA ASP A 23 1.22 6.27 32.80
C ASP A 23 2.08 5.01 32.92
N PRO A 24 1.88 4.15 33.93
CA PRO A 24 2.63 2.90 34.07
C PRO A 24 2.31 1.89 32.95
N ARG A 25 1.16 2.06 32.29
CA ARG A 25 0.66 1.23 31.19
C ARG A 25 -0.41 1.99 30.39
N GLY A 26 -0.49 1.72 29.09
CA GLY A 26 -1.62 2.11 28.23
C GLY A 26 -2.54 0.92 27.97
N ASP A 27 -3.85 1.12 28.12
CA ASP A 27 -4.87 0.11 27.82
C ASP A 27 -5.74 0.56 26.64
N ALA A 28 -5.96 -0.36 25.69
CA ALA A 28 -6.84 -0.15 24.56
C ALA A 28 -7.77 -1.36 24.40
N TYR A 29 -9.05 -1.08 24.13
CA TYR A 29 -10.08 -2.09 23.91
C TYR A 29 -10.63 -1.94 22.51
N VAL A 30 -10.56 -3.01 21.72
CA VAL A 30 -11.17 -3.07 20.38
C VAL A 30 -12.45 -3.89 20.47
N LEU A 31 -13.59 -3.23 20.25
CA LEU A 31 -14.90 -3.89 20.28
C LEU A 31 -15.16 -4.55 18.91
N ILE A 32 -15.43 -5.85 18.93
CA ILE A 32 -15.72 -6.66 17.74
C ILE A 32 -17.02 -7.41 17.93
N ALA A 33 -17.79 -7.58 16.86
CA ALA A 33 -18.98 -8.41 16.89
C ALA A 33 -18.59 -9.86 17.22
N GLN A 34 -19.30 -10.50 18.17
CA GLN A 34 -18.93 -11.82 18.67
C GLN A 34 -18.84 -12.88 17.56
N HIS A 35 -19.73 -12.83 16.57
CA HIS A 35 -19.75 -13.78 15.46
C HIS A 35 -18.55 -13.63 14.51
N GLU A 36 -17.93 -12.45 14.45
CA GLU A 36 -16.74 -12.18 13.62
C GLU A 36 -15.42 -12.36 14.39
N ALA A 37 -15.47 -12.60 15.70
CA ALA A 37 -14.29 -12.57 16.56
C ALA A 37 -13.17 -13.51 16.11
N HIS A 38 -13.52 -14.67 15.54
CA HIS A 38 -12.55 -15.64 15.03
C HIS A 38 -11.74 -15.10 13.83
N LYS A 39 -12.37 -14.29 12.97
CA LYS A 39 -11.78 -13.67 11.77
C LYS A 39 -11.05 -12.38 12.12
N GLU A 40 -11.66 -11.55 12.96
CA GLU A 40 -11.17 -10.19 13.23
C GLU A 40 -9.94 -10.17 14.17
N ARG A 41 -9.87 -11.08 15.15
CA ARG A 41 -8.72 -11.16 16.07
C ARG A 41 -7.37 -11.30 15.35
N PRO A 42 -7.16 -12.30 14.48
CA PRO A 42 -5.88 -12.42 13.77
C PRO A 42 -5.64 -11.27 12.78
N ARG A 43 -6.71 -10.75 12.14
CA ARG A 43 -6.62 -9.61 11.21
C ARG A 43 -6.08 -8.35 11.89
N ILE A 44 -6.56 -8.07 13.10
CA ILE A 44 -6.21 -6.86 13.86
C ILE A 44 -4.85 -7.02 14.56
N ALA A 45 -4.55 -8.22 15.07
CA ALA A 45 -3.29 -8.48 15.76
C ALA A 45 -2.07 -8.36 14.82
N ASN A 46 -2.18 -8.87 13.59
CA ASN A 46 -1.07 -8.92 12.66
C ASN A 46 -0.93 -7.61 11.86
N ILE A 47 0.29 -7.33 11.39
CA ILE A 47 0.49 -6.31 10.35
C ILE A 47 0.05 -6.96 9.04
N PRO A 48 -0.85 -6.35 8.26
CA PRO A 48 -1.25 -6.91 6.98
C PRO A 48 -0.04 -7.00 6.05
N GLU A 49 -0.08 -7.94 5.11
CA GLU A 49 0.91 -8.02 4.05
C GLU A 49 0.96 -6.68 3.28
N ILE A 50 2.16 -6.13 3.14
CA ILE A 50 2.38 -4.88 2.41
C ILE A 50 2.60 -5.23 0.93
N ARG A 51 1.65 -4.83 0.10
CA ARG A 51 1.67 -4.99 -1.36
C ARG A 51 1.99 -3.68 -2.06
N SER A 52 2.57 -3.76 -3.26
CA SER A 52 2.82 -2.58 -4.06
C SER A 52 1.58 -2.20 -4.85
N CYS A 53 1.08 -0.97 -4.72
CA CYS A 53 -0.03 -0.50 -5.55
C CYS A 53 0.34 -0.29 -7.03
N LEU A 54 1.64 -0.29 -7.35
CA LEU A 54 2.11 -0.24 -8.74
C LEU A 54 2.00 -1.59 -9.45
N GLU A 55 1.51 -2.63 -8.76
CA GLU A 55 1.29 -3.92 -9.36
C GLU A 55 0.13 -3.95 -10.36
N GLU A 56 -0.83 -3.04 -10.18
CA GLU A 56 -1.98 -2.92 -11.04
C GLU A 56 -1.67 -2.06 -12.26
N PHE A 57 -1.86 -2.62 -13.46
CA PHE A 57 -1.60 -1.93 -14.74
C PHE A 57 -2.28 -0.56 -14.83
N ARG A 58 -3.52 -0.45 -14.33
CA ARG A 58 -4.27 0.82 -14.35
C ARG A 58 -3.65 1.88 -13.44
N ALA A 59 -3.20 1.50 -12.25
CA ALA A 59 -2.51 2.41 -11.34
C ALA A 59 -1.16 2.83 -11.94
N LEU A 60 -0.43 1.88 -12.51
CA LEU A 60 0.83 2.15 -13.20
C LEU A 60 0.66 3.14 -14.36
N ALA A 61 -0.36 2.97 -15.22
CA ALA A 61 -0.65 3.86 -16.34
C ALA A 61 -0.78 5.33 -15.92
N PHE A 62 -1.50 5.60 -14.83
CA PHE A 62 -1.64 6.94 -14.29
C PHE A 62 -0.28 7.58 -13.93
N HIS A 63 0.60 6.80 -13.31
CA HIS A 63 1.94 7.28 -12.95
C HIS A 63 2.87 7.42 -14.15
N VAL A 64 2.74 6.57 -15.17
CA VAL A 64 3.48 6.70 -16.44
C VAL A 64 3.12 8.01 -17.15
N ILE A 65 1.83 8.32 -17.27
CA ILE A 65 1.36 9.58 -17.87
C ILE A 65 1.92 10.78 -17.11
N ALA A 66 1.94 10.73 -15.78
CA ALA A 66 2.54 11.78 -14.96
C ALA A 66 4.04 11.94 -15.23
N GLN A 67 4.80 10.83 -15.31
CA GLN A 67 6.24 10.88 -15.62
C GLN A 67 6.53 11.48 -16.99
N VAL A 68 5.73 11.16 -18.01
CA VAL A 68 5.90 11.74 -19.35
C VAL A 68 5.50 13.22 -19.36
N GLY A 69 4.35 13.56 -18.77
CA GLY A 69 3.83 14.93 -18.74
C GLY A 69 4.71 15.92 -17.98
N GLU A 70 5.37 15.48 -16.91
CA GLU A 70 6.32 16.29 -16.14
C GLU A 70 7.73 16.32 -16.77
N GLY A 71 7.96 15.56 -17.85
CA GLY A 71 9.26 15.42 -18.51
C GLY A 71 10.27 14.57 -17.74
N GLY A 72 9.80 13.79 -16.75
CA GLY A 72 10.59 12.84 -15.97
C GLY A 72 11.00 11.58 -16.75
N ALA A 73 10.26 11.24 -17.81
CA ALA A 73 10.63 10.18 -18.76
C ALA A 73 10.37 10.63 -20.21
N LYS A 74 11.33 10.37 -21.11
CA LYS A 74 11.27 10.76 -22.52
C LYS A 74 11.18 9.58 -23.47
N ASN A 75 11.43 8.38 -22.97
CA ASN A 75 11.41 7.13 -23.71
C ASN A 75 11.08 5.96 -22.76
N VAL A 76 10.89 4.77 -23.34
CA VAL A 76 10.55 3.55 -22.59
C VAL A 76 11.66 3.14 -21.61
N ASP A 77 12.94 3.37 -21.93
CA ASP A 77 14.05 3.02 -21.05
C ASP A 77 14.07 3.89 -19.79
N ASP A 78 13.70 5.17 -19.90
CA ASP A 78 13.54 6.06 -18.75
C ASP A 78 12.41 5.58 -17.82
N LEU A 79 11.28 5.13 -18.39
CA LEU A 79 10.17 4.57 -17.61
C LEU A 79 10.57 3.27 -16.91
N TYR A 80 11.30 2.39 -17.59
CA TYR A 80 11.83 1.18 -16.99
C TYR A 80 12.82 1.49 -15.86
N ALA A 81 13.74 2.44 -16.08
CA ALA A 81 14.68 2.88 -15.06
C ALA A 81 13.98 3.51 -13.86
N TRP A 82 12.90 4.27 -14.07
CA TRP A 82 12.07 4.80 -13.00
C TRP A 82 11.37 3.68 -12.21
N TYR A 83 10.68 2.77 -12.91
CA TYR A 83 9.92 1.68 -12.29
C TYR A 83 10.82 0.68 -11.55
N SER A 84 12.04 0.42 -12.05
CA SER A 84 12.98 -0.53 -11.43
C SER A 84 13.40 -0.14 -10.01
N ARG A 85 13.21 1.12 -9.61
CA ARG A 85 13.46 1.61 -8.24
C ARG A 85 12.25 1.49 -7.31
N SER A 86 11.12 0.99 -7.81
CA SER A 86 9.88 0.86 -7.04
C SER A 86 9.86 -0.38 -6.16
N TYR A 87 8.96 -0.39 -5.18
CA TYR A 87 8.70 -1.58 -4.37
C TYR A 87 8.13 -2.75 -5.21
N ALA A 88 7.34 -2.48 -6.26
CA ALA A 88 6.85 -3.52 -7.17
C ALA A 88 8.00 -4.24 -7.87
N ALA A 89 8.98 -3.49 -8.39
CA ALA A 89 10.17 -4.06 -9.02
C ALA A 89 11.02 -4.86 -8.02
N TYR A 90 11.18 -4.36 -6.79
CA TYR A 90 11.86 -5.11 -5.72
C TYR A 90 11.18 -6.44 -5.40
N LEU A 91 9.84 -6.48 -5.42
CA LEU A 91 9.05 -7.71 -5.25
C LEU A 91 9.12 -8.65 -6.47
N GLY A 92 9.89 -8.31 -7.50
CA GLY A 92 10.11 -9.14 -8.69
C GLY A 92 9.05 -8.96 -9.78
N GLN A 93 8.18 -7.96 -9.67
CA GLN A 93 7.20 -7.70 -10.70
C GLN A 93 7.83 -7.02 -11.91
N THR A 94 7.65 -7.64 -13.07
CA THR A 94 8.18 -7.16 -14.34
C THR A 94 7.06 -6.97 -15.35
N PHE A 95 7.20 -5.95 -16.20
CA PHE A 95 6.35 -5.72 -17.36
C PHE A 95 7.16 -5.95 -18.64
N SER A 96 6.51 -6.52 -19.66
CA SER A 96 7.12 -6.72 -20.97
C SER A 96 7.34 -5.40 -21.69
N ARG A 97 8.17 -5.40 -22.75
CA ARG A 97 8.40 -4.18 -23.53
C ARG A 97 7.12 -3.73 -24.24
N GLU A 98 6.29 -4.68 -24.65
CA GLU A 98 4.96 -4.44 -25.21
C GLU A 98 4.04 -3.75 -24.20
N ASP A 99 4.05 -4.16 -22.93
CA ASP A 99 3.27 -3.52 -21.87
C ASP A 99 3.67 -2.05 -21.69
N TRP A 100 4.99 -1.76 -21.68
CA TRP A 100 5.48 -0.39 -21.59
C TRP A 100 5.09 0.47 -22.79
N GLN A 101 5.11 -0.11 -23.98
CA GLN A 101 4.68 0.59 -25.18
C GLN A 101 3.18 0.92 -25.12
N LEU A 102 2.36 -0.05 -24.70
CA LEU A 102 0.93 0.16 -24.48
C LEU A 102 0.65 1.26 -23.45
N LEU A 103 1.44 1.36 -22.39
CA LEU A 103 1.29 2.40 -21.36
C LEU A 103 1.65 3.81 -21.84
N VAL A 104 2.47 3.93 -22.89
CA VAL A 104 2.86 5.22 -23.47
C VAL A 104 1.88 5.66 -24.57
N ASP A 105 1.29 4.70 -25.29
CA ASP A 105 0.42 4.97 -26.43
C ASP A 105 -1.06 5.27 -26.05
N ASN A 106 -1.43 5.07 -24.77
CA ASN A 106 -2.76 5.40 -24.22
C ASN A 106 -2.73 6.65 -23.35
#